data_AF-A0AAW0ITW1-F1
#
_entry.id   AF-A0AAW0ITW1-F1
#
_cell.length_a   1.000
_cell.length_b   1.000
_cell.length_c   1.000
_cell.angle_alpha   90.00
_cell.angle_beta   90.00
_cell.angle_gamma   90.00
#
_symmetry.space_group_name_H-M   'P 1'
#
loop_
_entity.id
_entity.type
_entity.pdbx_description
1 polymer ?
#
loop_
_entity_poly.entity_id
_entity_poly.type
_entity_poly.pdbx_seq_one_letter_code
_entity_poly.pdbx_strand_id
1 'polypeptide(L)'
;QHRQPLLALSLTHETLILQSIETVKVDGSGRYTFPGIFLEDEDPIGLAVFENAFFWANQTQLVRTSPSSPKEREVLLHASHASVSALSVLHRSQQPKNTRRVFQVLAAIYASCPPSIPRAT
;
A
#
# COMPACT_ATOMS: atom_id res chain seq x y z
N GLN A 1 34.52 -33.72 5.67
CA GLN A 1 34.22 -32.56 6.54
C GLN A 1 34.59 -31.31 5.75
N HIS A 2 33.77 -30.30 5.55
CA HIS A 2 32.37 -30.06 5.89
C HIS A 2 31.94 -28.83 5.04
N ARG A 3 30.79 -28.96 4.36
CA ARG A 3 29.86 -27.88 3.90
C ARG A 3 30.39 -26.73 3.02
N GLN A 4 29.94 -26.74 1.75
CA GLN A 4 29.47 -25.53 1.05
C GLN A 4 28.23 -24.92 1.76
N PRO A 5 27.74 -23.70 1.45
CA PRO A 5 28.34 -22.59 0.69
C PRO A 5 28.29 -21.23 1.44
N LEU A 6 29.24 -20.33 1.14
CA LEU A 6 29.25 -18.92 1.58
C LEU A 6 28.19 -18.03 0.89
N LEU A 7 27.36 -18.60 0.02
CA LEU A 7 26.30 -17.88 -0.69
C LEU A 7 24.98 -17.75 0.10
N ALA A 8 24.83 -18.45 1.24
CA ALA A 8 23.57 -18.47 1.99
C ALA A 8 23.53 -17.50 3.19
N LEU A 9 24.62 -16.83 3.55
CA LEU A 9 24.73 -16.02 4.78
C LEU A 9 24.72 -14.49 4.57
N SER A 10 24.57 -14.01 3.33
CA SER A 10 24.39 -12.57 3.04
C SER A 10 22.92 -12.16 2.87
N LEU A 11 21.98 -12.98 3.35
CA LEU A 11 20.53 -12.70 3.34
C LEU A 11 19.98 -12.47 4.75
N THR A 12 20.83 -11.98 5.65
CA THR A 12 20.43 -11.52 6.97
C THR A 12 20.63 -10.02 7.05
N HIS A 13 19.56 -9.29 7.37
CA HIS A 13 19.53 -7.90 7.84
C HIS A 13 19.07 -6.78 6.89
N GLU A 14 18.39 -7.11 5.80
CA GLU A 14 17.47 -6.17 5.15
C GLU A 14 16.29 -6.96 4.62
N THR A 15 15.26 -7.10 5.45
CA THR A 15 13.92 -7.37 4.95
C THR A 15 13.54 -6.15 4.11
N LEU A 16 13.90 -6.15 2.83
CA LEU A 16 13.44 -5.15 1.88
C LEU A 16 11.91 -5.18 1.94
N ILE A 17 11.32 -4.25 2.68
CA ILE A 17 9.88 -4.02 2.66
C ILE A 17 9.62 -3.57 1.22
N LEU A 18 9.13 -4.48 0.39
CA LEU A 18 8.68 -4.16 -0.96
C LEU A 18 7.41 -3.32 -0.82
N GLN A 19 7.59 -2.02 -0.63
CA GLN A 19 6.48 -1.07 -0.64
C GLN A 19 5.85 -1.11 -2.03
N SER A 20 4.65 -1.68 -2.09
CA SER A 20 3.95 -1.98 -3.33
C SER A 20 2.44 -1.93 -3.12
N ILE A 21 1.71 -1.68 -4.20
CA ILE A 21 0.26 -1.87 -4.23
C ILE A 21 -0.01 -3.22 -4.87
N GLU A 22 -0.83 -4.05 -4.22
CA GLU A 22 -1.25 -5.32 -4.77
C GLU A 22 -2.74 -5.31 -5.07
N THR A 23 -3.09 -5.95 -6.18
CA THR A 23 -4.48 -6.21 -6.55
C THR A 23 -4.67 -7.71 -6.62
N VAL A 24 -5.81 -8.18 -6.14
CA VAL A 24 -6.20 -9.58 -6.17
C VAL A 24 -7.71 -9.65 -6.34
N LYS A 25 -8.19 -10.63 -7.09
CA LYS A 25 -9.63 -10.84 -7.23
C LYS A 25 -10.21 -11.40 -5.94
N VAL A 26 -11.53 -11.28 -5.79
CA VAL A 26 -12.26 -11.76 -4.59
C VAL A 26 -12.12 -13.29 -4.40
N ASP A 27 -11.92 -14.03 -5.50
CA ASP A 27 -11.67 -15.48 -5.47
C ASP A 27 -10.21 -15.85 -5.13
N GLY A 28 -9.35 -14.86 -4.85
CA GLY A 28 -7.94 -15.04 -4.55
C GLY A 28 -7.05 -15.23 -5.79
N SER A 29 -7.62 -15.28 -6.99
CA SER A 29 -6.87 -15.43 -8.24
C SER A 29 -6.44 -14.09 -8.85
N GLY A 30 -5.60 -14.15 -9.89
CA GLY A 30 -5.26 -12.98 -10.70
C GLY A 30 -4.53 -11.88 -9.93
N ARG A 31 -3.65 -12.27 -8.98
CA ARG A 31 -2.82 -11.33 -8.24
C ARG A 31 -1.89 -10.57 -9.18
N TYR A 32 -1.82 -9.26 -9.01
CA TYR A 32 -0.88 -8.40 -9.72
C TYR A 32 -0.29 -7.37 -8.75
N THR A 33 1.03 -7.21 -8.81
CA THR A 33 1.80 -6.35 -7.91
C THR A 33 2.35 -5.16 -8.68
N PHE A 34 2.21 -3.96 -8.10
CA PHE A 34 2.77 -2.70 -8.59
C PHE A 34 3.95 -2.30 -7.68
N PRO A 35 5.18 -2.74 -7.99
CA PRO A 35 6.35 -2.45 -7.16
C PRO A 35 6.84 -1.01 -7.34
N GLY A 36 7.46 -0.43 -6.29
CA GLY A 36 8.15 0.86 -6.37
C GLY A 36 7.22 2.05 -6.63
N ILE A 37 5.94 1.90 -6.29
CA ILE A 37 4.91 2.94 -6.44
C ILE A 37 5.00 4.01 -5.34
N PHE A 38 5.49 3.62 -4.16
CA PHE A 38 5.73 4.51 -3.03
C PHE A 38 7.15 5.11 -3.11
N LEU A 39 7.39 6.26 -2.47
CA LEU A 39 8.75 6.76 -2.23
C LEU A 39 9.41 5.93 -1.13
N GLU A 40 10.74 5.88 -1.11
CA GLU A 40 11.47 5.35 0.03
C GLU A 40 11.01 6.10 1.30
N ASP A 41 10.71 5.35 2.36
CA ASP A 41 10.16 5.84 3.64
C ASP A 41 8.74 6.44 3.60
N GLU A 42 7.98 6.24 2.52
CA GLU A 42 6.58 6.68 2.49
C GLU A 42 5.70 5.74 3.33
N ASP A 43 4.93 6.31 4.25
CA ASP A 43 3.99 5.59 5.11
C ASP A 43 2.54 5.92 4.71
N PRO A 44 1.92 5.14 3.81
CA PRO A 44 0.56 5.38 3.35
C PRO A 44 -0.46 4.98 4.42
N ILE A 45 -1.38 5.89 4.73
CA ILE A 45 -2.41 5.75 5.77
C ILE A 45 -3.74 5.28 5.19
N GLY A 46 -3.97 5.55 3.90
CA GLY A 46 -5.18 5.13 3.20
C GLY A 46 -4.94 4.99 1.71
N LEU A 47 -5.64 4.04 1.08
CA LEU A 47 -5.57 3.74 -0.35
C LEU A 47 -7.00 3.65 -0.89
N ALA A 48 -7.23 4.21 -2.06
CA ALA A 48 -8.48 4.11 -2.80
C ALA A 48 -8.23 3.92 -4.29
N VAL A 49 -9.19 3.29 -4.96
CA VAL A 49 -9.14 3.03 -6.40
C VAL A 49 -10.40 3.58 -7.04
N PHE A 50 -10.23 4.48 -8.00
CA PHE A 50 -11.35 5.09 -8.72
C PHE A 50 -10.91 5.49 -10.13
N GLU A 51 -11.78 5.31 -11.12
CA GLU A 51 -11.53 5.70 -12.52
C GLU A 51 -10.14 5.30 -13.06
N ASN A 52 -9.74 4.04 -12.83
CA ASN A 52 -8.45 3.50 -13.26
C ASN A 52 -7.23 4.30 -12.72
N ALA A 53 -7.36 4.85 -11.52
CA ALA A 53 -6.26 5.50 -10.81
C ALA A 53 -6.18 4.97 -9.37
N PHE A 54 -4.96 4.93 -8.85
CA PHE A 54 -4.69 4.73 -7.43
C PHE A 54 -4.58 6.10 -6.77
N PHE A 55 -5.21 6.21 -5.60
CA PHE A 55 -5.12 7.38 -4.73
C PHE A 55 -4.65 6.88 -3.37
N TRP A 56 -3.59 7.46 -2.84
CA TRP A 56 -3.20 7.18 -1.46
C TRP A 56 -2.90 8.47 -0.73
N ALA A 57 -3.08 8.43 0.58
CA ALA A 57 -2.69 9.51 1.45
C ALA A 57 -1.59 9.06 2.39
N ASN A 58 -0.59 9.92 2.58
CA ASN A 58 0.30 9.87 3.73
C ASN A 58 -0.12 10.99 4.71
N GLN A 59 0.62 11.20 5.80
CA GLN A 59 0.25 12.20 6.82
C GLN A 59 0.06 13.62 6.27
N THR A 60 0.72 13.96 5.17
CA THR A 60 0.83 15.34 4.68
C THR A 60 0.36 15.52 3.24
N GLN A 61 0.14 14.44 2.48
CA GLN A 61 -0.14 14.52 1.05
C GLN A 61 -1.22 13.53 0.64
N LEU A 62 -2.03 13.96 -0.33
CA LEU A 62 -2.87 13.09 -1.15
C LEU A 62 -2.23 12.96 -2.54
N VAL A 63 -1.91 11.73 -2.94
CA VAL A 63 -1.22 11.43 -4.19
C VAL A 63 -2.11 10.57 -5.08
N ARG A 64 -2.00 10.80 -6.39
CA ARG A 64 -2.66 10.03 -7.44
C ARG A 64 -1.62 9.47 -8.41
N THR A 65 -1.84 8.25 -8.90
CA THR A 65 -1.09 7.70 -10.04
C THR A 65 -1.97 6.79 -10.90
N SER A 66 -1.56 6.58 -12.15
CA SER A 66 -2.18 5.59 -13.04
C SER A 66 -1.50 4.23 -12.89
N PRO A 67 -2.25 3.11 -12.86
CA PRO A 67 -1.68 1.77 -12.96
C PRO A 67 -0.84 1.55 -14.23
N SER A 68 -1.13 2.29 -15.31
CA SER A 68 -0.37 2.21 -16.57
C SER A 68 0.97 2.94 -16.52
N SER A 69 1.11 3.91 -15.62
CA SER A 69 2.32 4.71 -15.43
C SER A 69 2.57 4.97 -13.94
N PRO A 70 2.83 3.92 -13.13
CA PRO A 70 2.89 4.01 -11.66
C PRO A 70 4.04 4.88 -11.13
N LYS A 71 4.99 5.26 -11.99
CA LYS A 71 6.08 6.18 -11.66
C LYS A 71 5.68 7.66 -11.82
N GLU A 72 4.62 7.94 -12.57
CA GLU A 72 4.09 9.29 -12.77
C GLU A 72 3.10 9.57 -11.65
N ARG A 73 3.53 10.40 -10.70
CA ARG A 73 2.77 10.71 -9.49
C ARG A 73 2.33 12.16 -9.54
N GLU A 74 1.10 12.39 -9.14
CA GLU A 74 0.48 13.70 -9.06
C GLU A 74 0.07 13.96 -7.62
N VAL A 75 0.61 15.02 -7.00
CA VAL A 75 0.18 15.43 -5.67
C VAL A 75 -1.05 16.32 -5.81
N LEU A 76 -2.18 15.84 -5.33
CA LEU A 76 -3.47 16.54 -5.41
C LEU A 76 -3.68 17.52 -4.27
N LEU A 77 -3.11 17.23 -3.10
CA LEU A 77 -3.28 18.06 -1.91
C LEU A 77 -2.06 17.93 -1.00
N HIS A 78 -1.62 19.08 -0.45
CA HIS A 78 -0.67 19.17 0.66
C HIS A 78 -1.40 19.65 1.91
N ALA A 79 -1.43 18.81 2.95
CA ALA A 79 -1.97 19.15 4.25
C ALA A 79 -0.87 19.78 5.11
N SER A 80 -0.73 21.10 5.02
CA SER A 80 0.34 21.86 5.71
C SER A 80 0.04 22.16 7.18
N HIS A 81 -1.23 22.11 7.58
CA HIS A 81 -1.68 22.49 8.93
C HIS A 81 -2.49 21.40 9.65
N ALA A 82 -2.71 20.26 9.01
CA ALA A 82 -3.49 19.14 9.55
C ALA A 82 -2.90 17.82 9.04
N SER A 83 -3.03 16.75 9.82
CA SER A 83 -2.62 15.40 9.41
C SER A 83 -3.78 14.65 8.78
N VAL A 84 -3.52 13.94 7.69
CA VAL A 84 -4.51 13.03 7.10
C VAL A 84 -4.55 11.73 7.90
N SER A 85 -5.72 11.37 8.42
CA SER A 85 -5.90 10.14 9.22
C SER A 85 -6.64 9.02 8.48
N ALA A 86 -7.37 9.35 7.41
CA ALA A 86 -8.11 8.38 6.61
C ALA A 86 -8.39 8.93 5.20
N LEU A 87 -8.52 8.03 4.23
CA LEU A 87 -8.89 8.34 2.85
C LEU A 87 -10.07 7.47 2.43
N SER A 88 -11.07 8.09 1.79
CA SER A 88 -12.15 7.36 1.10
C SER A 88 -12.54 8.12 -0.16
N VAL A 89 -13.01 7.38 -1.17
CA VAL A 89 -13.62 7.97 -2.36
C VAL A 89 -15.14 7.84 -2.23
N LEU A 90 -15.85 8.94 -2.43
CA LEU A 90 -17.30 9.00 -2.38
C LEU A 90 -17.84 9.22 -3.79
N HIS A 91 -18.27 8.15 -4.45
CA HIS A 91 -18.91 8.24 -5.76
C HIS A 91 -20.11 7.29 -5.89
N ARG A 92 -21.16 7.69 -6.62
CA ARG A 92 -22.38 6.90 -6.79
C ARG A 92 -22.10 5.51 -7.39
N SER A 93 -21.13 5.38 -8.29
CA SER A 93 -20.78 4.09 -8.91
C SER A 93 -20.12 3.10 -7.95
N GLN A 94 -19.49 3.58 -6.88
CA GLN A 94 -18.89 2.74 -5.83
C GLN A 94 -19.92 2.33 -4.79
N GLN A 95 -21.09 2.99 -4.75
CA GLN A 95 -22.15 2.65 -3.83
C GLN A 95 -23.02 1.52 -4.41
N PRO A 96 -23.29 0.45 -3.63
CA PRO A 96 -24.20 -0.59 -4.08
C PRO A 96 -25.60 -0.03 -4.27
N LYS A 97 -26.23 -0.35 -5.40
CA LYS A 97 -27.60 0.11 -5.74
C LYS A 97 -28.69 -0.42 -4.79
N ASN A 98 -28.36 -1.41 -3.96
CA ASN A 98 -29.25 -1.98 -2.95
C ASN A 98 -28.58 -1.91 -1.57
N THR A 99 -29.21 -1.19 -0.65
CA THR A 99 -28.75 -0.83 0.71
C THR A 99 -28.64 -2.00 1.70
N ARG A 100 -28.58 -3.25 1.24
CA ARG A 100 -28.52 -4.45 2.10
C ARG A 100 -27.24 -5.29 2.00
N ARG A 101 -26.20 -4.83 1.31
CA ARG A 101 -24.88 -5.47 1.36
C ARG A 101 -23.81 -4.40 1.49
N VAL A 102 -23.25 -4.29 2.70
CA VAL A 102 -22.07 -3.48 2.98
C VAL A 102 -20.88 -4.20 2.36
N PHE A 103 -20.49 -3.81 1.14
CA PHE A 103 -19.16 -4.12 0.63
C PHE A 103 -18.29 -2.92 0.92
N GLN A 104 -17.58 -2.98 2.04
CA GLN A 104 -16.42 -2.12 2.27
C GLN A 104 -15.40 -2.46 1.18
N VAL A 105 -14.94 -1.46 0.42
CA VAL A 105 -13.74 -1.60 -0.41
C VAL A 105 -12.59 -1.82 0.57
N LEU A 106 -12.15 -3.08 0.72
CA LEU A 106 -11.02 -3.42 1.56
C LEU A 106 -9.75 -3.04 0.81
N ALA A 107 -9.30 -1.79 0.96
CA ALA A 107 -7.95 -1.43 0.59
C ALA A 107 -7.03 -1.90 1.73
N ALA A 108 -6.41 -3.07 1.57
CA ALA A 108 -5.39 -3.52 2.51
C ALA A 108 -4.09 -2.78 2.18
N ILE A 109 -3.68 -1.84 3.03
CA ILE A 109 -2.30 -1.38 3.07
C ILE A 109 -1.54 -2.39 3.93
N TYR A 110 -0.70 -3.21 3.30
CA TYR A 110 0.25 -4.04 4.04
C TYR A 110 1.43 -3.17 4.46
N ALA A 111 1.37 -2.59 5.66
CA ALA A 111 2.54 -2.12 6.39
C ALA A 111 2.94 -3.22 7.38
N SER A 112 4.02 -3.96 7.08
CA SER A 112 4.54 -4.98 7.99
C SER A 112 5.01 -4.29 9.27
N CYS A 113 4.31 -4.55 10.38
CA CYS A 113 4.74 -4.17 11.73
C CYS A 113 6.19 -4.67 11.98
N PRO A 114 7.16 -3.82 12.35
CA PRO A 114 8.49 -4.28 12.72
C PRO A 114 8.39 -5.13 14.00
N PRO A 115 9.13 -6.24 14.11
CA PRO A 115 9.09 -7.08 15.30
C PRO A 115 9.57 -6.28 16.51
N SER A 116 8.68 -6.11 17.50
CA SER A 116 9.01 -5.56 18.82
C SER A 116 10.11 -6.42 19.45
N ILE A 117 11.32 -5.90 19.54
CA ILE A 117 12.41 -6.56 20.27
C ILE A 117 12.02 -6.57 21.75
N PRO A 118 11.85 -7.73 22.41
CA PRO A 118 11.66 -7.75 23.84
C PRO A 118 12.94 -7.26 24.52
N ARG A 119 12.81 -6.19 25.31
CA ARG A 119 13.87 -5.71 26.20
C ARG A 119 14.21 -6.83 27.19
N ALA A 120 15.38 -7.44 27.02
CA ALA A 120 15.92 -8.36 28.02
C ALA A 120 16.35 -7.56 29.25
N THR A 121 15.84 -7.98 30.41
CA THR A 121 16.23 -7.51 31.75
C THR A 121 17.56 -8.13 32.16
#